data_AF-A0A6A5B463-F1
#
_entry.id   AF-A0A6A5B463-F1
#
_cell.length_a   1.000
_cell.length_b   1.000
_cell.length_c   1.000
_cell.angle_alpha   90.00
_cell.angle_beta   90.00
_cell.angle_gamma   90.00
#
_symmetry.space_group_name_H-M   'P 1'
#
loop_
_entity.id
_entity.type
_entity.pdbx_description
1 polymer ?
#
loop_
_entity_poly.entity_id
_entity_poly.type
_entity_poly.pdbx_seq_one_letter_code
_entity_poly.pdbx_strand_id
1 'polypeptide(L)'
;MSQQQPHDSNITNQMDDDRDEDYETEEEEDAFINEEDIDHVAGEYDENDKPPSDDEEEDEWMDDDEEDAKNRPLRNVPDYSTSSFNEHTDAIYSISVVENGPNEFLCVTSSGDDSAYLWTFNTQTLTTTPIKRLSGHTDTVLQSKFNFDKSLIATAGMDGTVKIWNAKSGDLISSLDGPAESIEWIDWHPKGNIVIGGSADSTTWMWNTQKELCLNVFSGHSDSVTSGCFSTDGKLVVTASEDSTVKVWNPKTAECTITYSAHEKNIKSFCEEPITVLKCSQSNPSIFLCGSLDGSVALCQLEQQRVLSYLKNKHAHTNSVEDVLFHPDQQHLLVSAGMDGQIVLWDTQSSTARQVLKNYPLQEQSELSSTDANTGGSSSSTTMVSTDLNFDTSAALVGVTHIQFDASRPYILYSGDIQGNIFSWDVRVGKVVKMYQGHADVISDFTQSHDYIFSVSEDKRALIFNKQ
;
A
#
# COMPACT_ATOMS: atom_id res chain seq x y z
N MET A 1 16.27 36.50 -69.52
CA MET A 1 15.59 35.58 -70.45
C MET A 1 14.09 35.70 -70.23
N SER A 2 13.28 35.54 -71.28
CA SER A 2 11.80 35.45 -71.24
C SER A 2 11.37 34.23 -70.40
N GLN A 3 10.33 34.29 -69.55
CA GLN A 3 8.86 34.41 -69.77
C GLN A 3 8.15 33.12 -70.24
N GLN A 4 6.90 32.99 -69.76
CA GLN A 4 5.78 32.12 -70.19
C GLN A 4 5.60 30.70 -69.60
N GLN A 5 4.42 30.53 -68.97
CA GLN A 5 3.57 29.33 -68.82
C GLN A 5 2.58 29.26 -70.03
N PRO A 6 1.63 28.29 -70.11
CA PRO A 6 1.58 26.88 -69.69
C PRO A 6 1.18 25.98 -70.89
N HIS A 7 0.70 24.74 -70.66
CA HIS A 7 -0.21 24.04 -71.59
C HIS A 7 -1.06 22.97 -70.88
N ASP A 8 -2.34 22.85 -71.27
CA ASP A 8 -3.33 21.89 -70.76
C ASP A 8 -3.38 20.58 -71.57
N SER A 9 -3.98 19.53 -70.98
CA SER A 9 -4.85 18.60 -71.72
C SER A 9 -5.82 17.83 -70.80
N ASN A 10 -7.14 18.09 -70.92
CA ASN A 10 -8.20 17.24 -70.37
C ASN A 10 -8.41 15.98 -71.22
N ILE A 11 -8.80 14.86 -70.61
CA ILE A 11 -9.72 13.88 -71.20
C ILE A 11 -10.71 13.42 -70.10
N THR A 12 -11.98 13.29 -70.47
CA THR A 12 -13.10 12.84 -69.62
C THR A 12 -13.61 11.45 -70.03
N ASN A 13 -14.40 10.82 -69.16
CA ASN A 13 -15.68 10.10 -69.37
C ASN A 13 -15.97 9.26 -68.11
N GLN A 14 -17.14 9.36 -67.45
CA GLN A 14 -18.44 8.77 -67.82
C GLN A 14 -18.36 7.23 -67.94
N MET A 15 -18.95 6.42 -67.06
CA MET A 15 -20.34 6.28 -66.52
C MET A 15 -21.05 5.08 -67.16
N ASP A 16 -22.16 4.65 -66.54
CA ASP A 16 -23.06 3.55 -66.92
C ASP A 16 -22.52 2.12 -66.63
N ASP A 17 -23.31 1.12 -66.20
CA ASP A 17 -24.51 1.11 -65.33
C ASP A 17 -24.81 -0.34 -64.83
N ASP A 18 -25.87 -0.51 -64.02
CA ASP A 18 -26.72 -1.72 -63.85
C ASP A 18 -26.20 -3.02 -63.16
N ARG A 19 -26.78 -3.27 -61.96
CA ARG A 19 -27.50 -4.49 -61.48
C ARG A 19 -26.83 -5.70 -60.79
N ASP A 20 -27.34 -5.92 -59.57
CA ASP A 20 -28.10 -7.07 -59.04
C ASP A 20 -27.61 -8.53 -59.24
N GLU A 21 -27.42 -9.25 -58.12
CA GLU A 21 -28.10 -10.53 -57.83
C GLU A 21 -28.07 -10.81 -56.30
N ASP A 22 -29.15 -11.40 -55.77
CA ASP A 22 -29.42 -11.53 -54.31
C ASP A 22 -28.80 -12.76 -53.64
N TYR A 23 -28.59 -12.70 -52.32
CA TYR A 23 -28.65 -13.88 -51.42
C TYR A 23 -29.13 -13.54 -50.00
N GLU A 24 -30.34 -13.99 -49.67
CA GLU A 24 -30.88 -14.26 -48.32
C GLU A 24 -30.31 -15.63 -47.82
N THR A 25 -30.48 -16.14 -46.58
CA THR A 25 -30.98 -15.68 -45.26
C THR A 25 -29.79 -15.72 -44.25
N GLU A 26 -29.79 -15.79 -42.91
CA GLU A 26 -30.71 -16.00 -41.74
C GLU A 26 -30.17 -15.03 -40.62
N GLU A 27 -30.87 -14.46 -39.62
CA GLU A 27 -32.05 -14.78 -38.78
C GLU A 27 -31.90 -15.88 -37.71
N GLU A 28 -31.53 -15.47 -36.48
CA GLU A 28 -32.13 -15.96 -35.23
C GLU A 28 -32.26 -14.77 -34.22
N GLU A 29 -33.50 -14.51 -33.77
CA GLU A 29 -33.82 -13.74 -32.55
C GLU A 29 -33.61 -14.69 -31.33
N ASP A 30 -33.55 -14.33 -30.05
CA ASP A 30 -34.36 -13.43 -29.21
C ASP A 30 -33.65 -13.38 -27.81
N ALA A 31 -34.01 -12.63 -26.76
CA ALA A 31 -35.17 -11.79 -26.50
C ALA A 31 -34.83 -10.60 -25.59
N PHE A 32 -35.60 -9.52 -25.72
CA PHE A 32 -35.74 -8.49 -24.68
C PHE A 32 -36.87 -8.87 -23.71
N ILE A 33 -36.75 -8.47 -22.44
CA ILE A 33 -37.88 -8.42 -21.50
C ILE A 33 -38.15 -6.95 -21.17
N ASN A 34 -39.28 -6.45 -21.66
CA ASN A 34 -39.92 -5.24 -21.16
C ASN A 34 -41.12 -5.66 -20.29
N GLU A 35 -41.22 -5.10 -19.08
CA GLU A 35 -42.50 -4.94 -18.38
C GLU A 35 -42.62 -3.48 -17.91
N GLU A 36 -43.24 -2.65 -18.74
CA GLU A 36 -43.93 -1.45 -18.26
C GLU A 36 -45.32 -1.87 -17.79
N ASP A 37 -45.66 -1.63 -16.52
CA ASP A 37 -46.99 -1.15 -16.09
C ASP A 37 -47.07 -1.07 -14.56
N ILE A 38 -47.29 0.13 -14.03
CA ILE A 38 -48.20 0.40 -12.90
C ILE A 38 -48.51 1.90 -12.89
N ASP A 39 -49.80 2.21 -12.76
CA ASP A 39 -50.39 3.49 -13.15
C ASP A 39 -50.38 4.56 -12.02
N HIS A 40 -50.75 5.79 -12.38
CA HIS A 40 -50.76 6.97 -11.51
C HIS A 40 -51.50 6.82 -10.17
N VAL A 41 -50.91 7.38 -9.10
CA VAL A 41 -51.65 8.17 -8.11
C VAL A 41 -50.88 9.47 -7.87
N ALA A 42 -51.50 10.61 -8.18
CA ALA A 42 -50.96 11.92 -7.81
C ALA A 42 -51.47 12.33 -6.42
N GLY A 43 -50.56 12.57 -5.48
CA GLY A 43 -50.85 13.14 -4.17
C GLY A 43 -50.54 14.64 -4.12
N GLU A 44 -51.24 15.37 -3.25
CA GLU A 44 -51.03 16.81 -3.06
C GLU A 44 -49.77 17.06 -2.22
N TYR A 45 -48.93 18.02 -2.64
CA TYR A 45 -47.76 18.47 -1.86
C TYR A 45 -48.18 19.61 -0.90
N ASP A 46 -47.89 19.46 0.39
CA ASP A 46 -48.12 20.48 1.44
C ASP A 46 -46.85 21.35 1.60
N GLU A 47 -47.01 22.67 1.68
CA GLU A 47 -45.92 23.65 1.79
C GLU A 47 -45.44 23.84 3.24
N ASN A 48 -44.88 22.81 3.89
CA ASN A 48 -44.37 22.96 5.27
C ASN A 48 -43.02 22.29 5.63
N ASP A 49 -42.52 21.33 4.88
CA ASP A 49 -41.20 20.73 5.18
C ASP A 49 -40.05 21.60 4.66
N LYS A 50 -39.41 22.33 5.58
CA LYS A 50 -38.04 22.82 5.39
C LYS A 50 -37.05 21.66 5.56
N PRO A 51 -35.93 21.64 4.83
CA PRO A 51 -34.78 20.87 5.31
C PRO A 51 -34.31 21.42 6.67
N PRO A 52 -33.82 20.57 7.58
CA PRO A 52 -33.00 21.05 8.70
C PRO A 52 -31.78 21.81 8.16
N SER A 53 -31.27 22.74 8.96
CA SER A 53 -30.07 23.50 8.64
C SER A 53 -28.83 22.62 8.67
N ASP A 54 -27.76 23.12 8.04
CA ASP A 54 -26.41 22.62 8.21
C ASP A 54 -26.06 22.69 9.72
N ASP A 55 -25.85 21.53 10.34
CA ASP A 55 -25.16 21.34 11.62
C ASP A 55 -23.95 20.44 11.30
N GLU A 56 -22.80 20.72 11.93
CA GLU A 56 -21.50 20.17 11.55
C GLU A 56 -21.31 18.75 12.12
N GLU A 57 -21.48 17.71 11.29
CA GLU A 57 -20.81 16.41 11.50
C GLU A 57 -19.37 16.56 10.97
N GLU A 58 -18.46 17.02 11.84
CA GLU A 58 -17.02 16.89 11.61
C GLU A 58 -16.66 15.39 11.74
N ASP A 59 -15.81 14.89 10.84
CA ASP A 59 -15.44 13.47 10.76
C ASP A 59 -14.54 13.04 11.94
N GLU A 60 -15.16 12.65 13.07
CA GLU A 60 -14.52 12.12 14.29
C GLU A 60 -13.84 10.73 14.06
N TRP A 61 -12.82 10.67 13.21
CA TRP A 61 -11.90 9.52 13.12
C TRP A 61 -10.73 9.71 14.09
N MET A 62 -10.75 8.93 15.16
CA MET A 62 -9.78 8.86 16.26
C MET A 62 -9.79 10.04 17.26
N ASP A 63 -10.50 9.84 18.38
CA ASP A 63 -10.16 10.48 19.66
C ASP A 63 -10.64 9.62 20.86
N ASP A 64 -11.91 9.18 20.85
CA ASP A 64 -12.59 8.57 22.02
C ASP A 64 -12.09 7.15 22.43
N ASP A 65 -11.50 6.37 21.50
CA ASP A 65 -10.97 5.01 21.77
C ASP A 65 -9.48 4.98 22.19
N GLU A 66 -8.75 6.09 22.07
CA GLU A 66 -7.28 6.05 22.03
C GLU A 66 -6.62 5.88 23.43
N GLU A 67 -7.18 6.48 24.49
CA GLU A 67 -6.72 6.22 25.88
C GLU A 67 -6.96 4.76 26.31
N ASP A 68 -8.08 4.15 25.90
CA ASP A 68 -8.41 2.76 26.25
C ASP A 68 -7.56 1.77 25.43
N ALA A 69 -7.26 2.08 24.17
CA ALA A 69 -6.29 1.34 23.35
C ALA A 69 -4.89 1.37 23.96
N LYS A 70 -4.38 2.54 24.38
CA LYS A 70 -3.06 2.72 25.01
C LYS A 70 -2.91 1.99 26.35
N ASN A 71 -4.01 1.60 26.99
CA ASN A 71 -4.04 0.83 28.25
C ASN A 71 -4.46 -0.65 28.09
N ARG A 72 -4.71 -1.12 26.85
CA ARG A 72 -5.17 -2.48 26.56
C ARG A 72 -4.16 -3.55 27.03
N PRO A 73 -4.59 -4.62 27.72
CA PRO A 73 -3.68 -5.68 28.17
C PRO A 73 -3.19 -6.53 26.98
N LEU A 74 -1.93 -6.32 26.58
CA LEU A 74 -1.24 -7.08 25.53
C LEU A 74 -1.34 -8.59 25.72
N ARG A 75 -1.47 -9.32 24.61
CA ARG A 75 -1.55 -10.79 24.61
C ARG A 75 -0.23 -11.40 25.07
N ASN A 76 -0.28 -12.42 25.93
CA ASN A 76 0.90 -13.18 26.34
C ASN A 76 1.35 -14.11 25.21
N VAL A 77 2.36 -13.71 24.44
CA VAL A 77 2.86 -14.41 23.25
C VAL A 77 4.29 -14.91 23.47
N PRO A 78 4.64 -16.15 23.08
CA PRO A 78 6.02 -16.61 23.08
C PRO A 78 6.89 -15.81 22.10
N ASP A 79 7.95 -15.18 22.59
CA ASP A 79 8.88 -14.41 21.78
C ASP A 79 9.98 -15.31 21.18
N TYR A 80 9.94 -15.50 19.86
CA TYR A 80 10.96 -16.23 19.09
C TYR A 80 11.88 -15.30 18.29
N SER A 81 11.94 -14.01 18.63
CA SER A 81 12.86 -13.07 18.00
C SER A 81 14.33 -13.42 18.28
N THR A 82 15.19 -13.04 17.34
CA THR A 82 16.65 -13.16 17.43
C THR A 82 17.26 -11.94 18.15
N SER A 83 16.58 -10.79 18.08
CA SER A 83 16.90 -9.57 18.82
C SER A 83 15.68 -8.65 18.83
N SER A 84 15.63 -7.68 19.75
CA SER A 84 14.55 -6.70 19.85
C SER A 84 15.07 -5.29 20.15
N PHE A 85 14.28 -4.27 19.83
CA PHE A 85 14.54 -2.87 20.14
C PHE A 85 13.25 -2.26 20.72
N ASN A 86 13.34 -1.80 21.97
CA ASN A 86 12.18 -1.53 22.82
C ASN A 86 12.32 -0.16 23.54
N GLU A 87 12.82 0.86 22.84
CA GLU A 87 13.07 2.21 23.38
C GLU A 87 11.91 3.20 23.13
N HIS A 88 10.92 2.83 22.30
CA HIS A 88 9.71 3.62 22.08
C HIS A 88 8.73 3.45 23.26
N THR A 89 7.97 4.51 23.56
CA THR A 89 6.92 4.46 24.60
C THR A 89 5.50 4.31 24.05
N ASP A 90 5.33 4.35 22.73
CA ASP A 90 4.05 4.08 22.07
C ASP A 90 4.15 3.18 20.83
N ALA A 91 3.01 2.91 20.19
CA ALA A 91 2.89 2.13 18.96
C ALA A 91 3.92 2.54 17.90
N ILE A 92 4.50 1.58 17.16
CA ILE A 92 5.53 1.84 16.14
C ILE A 92 4.95 1.56 14.76
N TYR A 93 4.67 2.62 14.00
CA TYR A 93 3.90 2.59 12.76
C TYR A 93 4.71 2.22 11.51
N SER A 94 6.02 2.50 11.46
CA SER A 94 6.85 2.16 10.29
C SER A 94 8.31 1.86 10.62
N ILE A 95 8.95 1.04 9.78
CA ILE A 95 10.36 0.65 9.88
C ILE A 95 11.08 0.68 8.52
N SER A 96 12.17 1.44 8.45
CA SER A 96 13.08 1.45 7.30
C SER A 96 14.46 0.93 7.72
N VAL A 97 15.09 0.09 6.88
CA VAL A 97 16.35 -0.61 7.19
C VAL A 97 17.29 -0.58 6.00
N VAL A 98 18.57 -0.28 6.25
CA VAL A 98 19.63 -0.26 5.24
C VAL A 98 20.91 -0.92 5.75
N GLU A 99 21.64 -1.63 4.88
CA GLU A 99 22.96 -2.15 5.23
C GLU A 99 23.95 -1.01 5.52
N ASN A 100 24.64 -1.07 6.66
CA ASN A 100 25.66 -0.12 7.13
C ASN A 100 27.09 -0.72 7.09
N GLY A 101 27.24 -1.91 6.50
CA GLY A 101 28.50 -2.64 6.45
C GLY A 101 28.28 -4.16 6.39
N PRO A 102 29.36 -4.95 6.41
CA PRO A 102 29.27 -6.40 6.15
C PRO A 102 28.58 -7.22 7.25
N ASN A 103 28.30 -6.63 8.42
CA ASN A 103 27.67 -7.30 9.57
C ASN A 103 26.77 -6.36 10.38
N GLU A 104 26.32 -5.24 9.80
CA GLU A 104 25.57 -4.22 10.51
C GLU A 104 24.48 -3.63 9.62
N PHE A 105 23.27 -3.56 10.15
CA PHE A 105 22.16 -2.81 9.59
C PHE A 105 21.97 -1.53 10.40
N LEU A 106 21.59 -0.46 9.70
CA LEU A 106 21.11 0.79 10.26
C LEU A 106 19.60 0.83 10.04
N CYS A 107 18.86 1.08 11.11
CA CYS A 107 17.42 1.04 11.15
C CYS A 107 16.88 2.39 11.62
N VAL A 108 15.73 2.80 11.08
CA VAL A 108 14.89 3.84 11.66
C VAL A 108 13.48 3.30 11.87
N THR A 109 12.89 3.64 13.01
CA THR A 109 11.52 3.29 13.39
C THR A 109 10.78 4.56 13.81
N SER A 110 9.50 4.70 13.48
CA SER A 110 8.66 5.88 13.80
C SER A 110 7.39 5.50 14.57
N SER A 111 6.94 6.35 15.48
CA SER A 111 5.98 6.01 16.54
C SER A 111 5.11 7.17 16.99
N GLY A 112 3.99 6.84 17.65
CA GLY A 112 3.14 7.75 18.42
C GLY A 112 3.76 8.30 19.71
N ASP A 113 5.07 8.12 19.93
CA ASP A 113 5.80 8.79 21.02
C ASP A 113 6.44 10.14 20.60
N ASP A 114 5.82 10.84 19.65
CA ASP A 114 6.33 12.06 19.00
C ASP A 114 7.73 11.91 18.38
N SER A 115 8.15 10.68 18.04
CA SER A 115 9.53 10.44 17.62
C SER A 115 9.76 9.28 16.67
N ALA A 116 10.93 9.37 16.04
CA ALA A 116 11.59 8.22 15.45
C ALA A 116 12.87 7.89 16.24
N TYR A 117 13.31 6.63 16.23
CA TYR A 117 14.64 6.25 16.73
C TYR A 117 15.52 5.78 15.58
N LEU A 118 16.77 6.25 15.58
CA LEU A 118 17.85 5.74 14.75
C LEU A 118 18.70 4.75 15.59
N TRP A 119 18.87 3.54 15.09
CA TRP A 119 19.55 2.45 15.80
C TRP A 119 20.28 1.50 14.84
N THR A 120 21.17 0.65 15.36
CA THR A 120 21.83 -0.41 14.58
C THR A 120 21.46 -1.81 15.05
N PHE A 121 21.58 -2.79 14.16
CA PHE A 121 21.57 -4.21 14.49
C PHE A 121 22.84 -4.89 13.94
N ASN A 122 23.61 -5.53 14.83
CA ASN A 122 24.83 -6.24 14.46
C ASN A 122 24.59 -7.74 14.33
N THR A 123 24.90 -8.32 13.17
CA THR A 123 24.60 -9.72 12.83
C THR A 123 25.55 -10.74 13.46
N GLN A 124 26.68 -10.32 14.02
CA GLN A 124 27.62 -11.23 14.71
C GLN A 124 27.34 -11.33 16.21
N THR A 125 26.99 -10.21 16.85
CA THR A 125 26.63 -10.18 18.28
C THR A 125 25.14 -10.39 18.52
N LEU A 126 24.31 -10.27 17.47
CA LEU A 126 22.84 -10.29 17.54
C LEU A 126 22.26 -9.23 18.49
N THR A 127 22.96 -8.10 18.61
CA THR A 127 22.57 -6.97 19.47
C THR A 127 22.04 -5.81 18.65
N THR A 128 20.91 -5.26 19.06
CA THR A 128 20.47 -3.90 18.73
C THR A 128 21.26 -2.87 19.54
N THR A 129 21.35 -1.63 19.07
CA THR A 129 21.96 -0.51 19.82
C THR A 129 21.37 0.84 19.36
N PRO A 130 20.77 1.66 20.25
CA PRO A 130 20.33 3.01 19.89
C PRO A 130 21.51 3.90 19.52
N ILE A 131 21.39 4.62 18.40
CA ILE A 131 22.26 5.76 18.08
C ILE A 131 21.66 7.04 18.67
N LYS A 132 20.38 7.31 18.38
CA LYS A 132 19.73 8.58 18.73
C LYS A 132 18.20 8.53 18.62
N ARG A 133 17.51 9.18 19.56
CA ARG A 133 16.11 9.59 19.41
C ARG A 133 16.03 10.84 18.53
N LEU A 134 15.29 10.76 17.44
CA LEU A 134 15.04 11.83 16.48
C LEU A 134 13.89 12.72 16.98
N SER A 135 14.06 13.32 18.16
CA SER A 135 13.07 14.22 18.76
C SER A 135 13.00 15.54 18.00
N GLY A 136 11.79 15.98 17.64
CA GLY A 136 11.58 17.24 16.94
C GLY A 136 10.23 17.38 16.22
N HIS A 137 9.43 16.31 16.13
CA HIS A 137 8.00 16.44 15.92
C HIS A 137 7.33 16.90 17.23
N THR A 138 6.14 17.49 17.13
CA THR A 138 5.29 17.84 18.28
C THR A 138 4.07 16.95 18.42
N ASP A 139 4.01 15.89 17.62
CA ASP A 139 2.92 14.91 17.52
C ASP A 139 3.47 13.61 16.89
N THR A 140 2.63 12.57 16.82
CA THR A 140 2.87 11.24 16.27
C THR A 140 3.67 11.23 14.97
N VAL A 141 4.68 10.37 14.87
CA VAL A 141 5.49 10.17 13.66
C VAL A 141 5.03 8.91 12.95
N LEU A 142 4.24 9.08 11.90
CA LEU A 142 3.60 7.98 11.16
C LEU A 142 4.61 7.19 10.32
N GLN A 143 5.47 7.88 9.57
CA GLN A 143 6.34 7.21 8.60
C GLN A 143 7.80 7.70 8.64
N SER A 144 8.74 6.77 8.50
CA SER A 144 10.17 7.07 8.41
C SER A 144 10.84 6.28 7.28
N LYS A 145 11.60 6.96 6.41
CA LYS A 145 12.25 6.35 5.23
C LYS A 145 13.65 6.88 4.98
N PHE A 146 14.61 5.97 4.81
CA PHE A 146 15.92 6.31 4.24
C PHE A 146 15.79 6.75 2.77
N ASN A 147 16.62 7.70 2.35
CA ASN A 147 16.74 8.05 0.93
C ASN A 147 17.57 6.99 0.17
N PHE A 148 17.51 7.04 -1.18
CA PHE A 148 18.13 6.01 -2.03
C PHE A 148 19.66 5.85 -1.85
N ASP A 149 20.39 6.92 -1.48
CA ASP A 149 21.84 6.84 -1.22
C ASP A 149 22.20 6.57 0.25
N LYS A 150 21.20 6.29 1.10
CA LYS A 150 21.31 5.95 2.53
C LYS A 150 21.95 7.06 3.40
N SER A 151 22.06 8.30 2.90
CA SER A 151 22.68 9.41 3.65
C SER A 151 21.69 10.29 4.42
N LEU A 152 20.41 10.26 4.04
CA LEU A 152 19.32 11.01 4.69
C LEU A 152 18.21 10.07 5.16
N ILE A 153 17.51 10.50 6.20
CA ILE A 153 16.21 9.98 6.63
C ILE A 153 15.20 11.12 6.45
N ALA A 154 14.00 10.80 5.99
CA ALA A 154 12.82 11.66 6.16
C ALA A 154 11.88 11.01 7.18
N THR A 155 11.26 11.84 8.01
CA THR A 155 10.15 11.46 8.90
C THR A 155 8.94 12.36 8.61
N ALA A 156 7.76 11.78 8.68
CA ALA A 156 6.47 12.45 8.52
C ALA A 156 5.61 12.19 9.76
N GLY A 157 4.74 13.14 10.12
CA GLY A 157 3.91 13.01 11.31
C GLY A 157 2.70 13.95 11.32
N MET A 158 1.88 13.78 12.36
CA MET A 158 0.63 14.52 12.57
C MET A 158 0.83 16.02 12.77
N ASP A 159 2.05 16.47 13.12
CA ASP A 159 2.40 17.89 13.25
C ASP A 159 2.49 18.70 11.93
N GLY A 160 2.00 18.14 10.82
CA GLY A 160 1.99 18.77 9.49
C GLY A 160 3.36 19.00 8.86
N THR A 161 4.44 18.41 9.40
CA THR A 161 5.80 18.62 8.89
C THR A 161 6.49 17.35 8.40
N VAL A 162 7.44 17.53 7.49
CA VAL A 162 8.43 16.51 7.13
C VAL A 162 9.81 16.92 7.65
N LYS A 163 10.41 16.13 8.52
CA LYS A 163 11.74 16.41 9.09
C LYS A 163 12.82 15.54 8.45
N ILE A 164 13.94 16.18 8.07
CA ILE A 164 15.05 15.55 7.36
C ILE A 164 16.24 15.43 8.31
N TRP A 165 16.79 14.22 8.43
CA TRP A 165 17.84 13.88 9.38
C TRP A 165 19.07 13.30 8.68
N ASN A 166 20.25 13.50 9.27
CA ASN A 166 21.46 12.81 8.84
C ASN A 166 21.41 11.34 9.25
N ALA A 167 21.43 10.42 8.28
CA ALA A 167 21.35 8.99 8.55
C ALA A 167 22.49 8.44 9.44
N LYS A 168 23.64 9.12 9.51
CA LYS A 168 24.80 8.64 10.27
C LYS A 168 24.88 9.17 11.70
N SER A 169 24.40 10.39 11.96
CA SER A 169 24.46 11.01 13.30
C SER A 169 23.11 11.22 13.97
N GLY A 170 22.00 11.06 13.24
CA GLY A 170 20.65 11.41 13.70
C GLY A 170 20.48 12.89 14.00
N ASP A 171 21.32 13.76 13.46
CA ASP A 171 21.13 15.22 13.57
C ASP A 171 20.05 15.70 12.61
N LEU A 172 19.14 16.53 13.10
CA LEU A 172 18.18 17.24 12.27
C LEU A 172 18.94 18.15 11.31
N ILE A 173 18.69 18.00 10.01
CA ILE A 173 19.24 18.83 8.94
C ILE A 173 18.27 19.96 8.60
N SER A 174 16.97 19.65 8.52
CA SER A 174 15.91 20.60 8.14
C SER A 174 14.55 20.16 8.68
N SER A 175 13.69 21.12 9.00
CA SER A 175 12.25 20.91 9.18
C SER A 175 11.55 21.54 7.97
N LEU A 176 10.71 20.76 7.30
CA LEU A 176 9.99 21.17 6.10
C LEU A 176 8.54 21.36 6.48
N ASP A 177 8.14 22.61 6.64
CA ASP A 177 6.77 23.00 6.96
C ASP A 177 5.84 22.62 5.78
N GLY A 178 4.67 22.06 6.11
CA GLY A 178 3.66 21.58 5.16
C GLY A 178 2.33 22.30 5.33
N PRO A 179 1.19 21.58 5.26
CA PRO A 179 -0.12 22.10 5.60
C PRO A 179 -0.31 22.20 7.13
N ALA A 180 -1.55 22.50 7.57
CA ALA A 180 -1.89 22.49 8.99
C ALA A 180 -2.15 21.06 9.52
N GLU A 181 -2.66 20.17 8.66
CA GLU A 181 -3.03 18.79 8.98
C GLU A 181 -1.87 17.80 8.81
N SER A 182 -2.06 16.57 9.30
CA SER A 182 -1.09 15.47 9.29
C SER A 182 -0.46 15.18 7.92
N ILE A 183 0.84 14.81 7.91
CA ILE A 183 1.49 14.14 6.77
C ILE A 183 1.50 12.63 7.00
N GLU A 184 0.57 11.92 6.35
CA GLU A 184 0.36 10.48 6.51
C GLU A 184 1.52 9.61 5.98
N TRP A 185 2.06 9.97 4.82
CA TRP A 185 3.11 9.19 4.15
C TRP A 185 4.10 10.08 3.42
N ILE A 186 5.26 9.51 3.11
CA ILE A 186 6.33 10.16 2.35
C ILE A 186 6.92 9.23 1.29
N ASP A 187 7.38 9.79 0.17
CA ASP A 187 8.19 9.06 -0.81
C ASP A 187 9.39 9.89 -1.31
N TRP A 188 10.50 9.20 -1.54
CA TRP A 188 11.74 9.80 -2.01
C TRP A 188 11.84 9.74 -3.52
N HIS A 189 12.04 10.89 -4.17
CA HIS A 189 12.35 10.93 -5.59
C HIS A 189 13.58 10.02 -5.87
N PRO A 190 13.62 9.22 -6.95
CA PRO A 190 14.72 8.29 -7.29
C PRO A 190 16.13 8.90 -7.48
N LYS A 191 16.30 10.21 -7.21
CA LYS A 191 17.56 10.97 -7.22
C LYS A 191 17.87 11.62 -5.86
N GLY A 192 17.22 11.18 -4.78
CA GLY A 192 17.63 11.33 -3.37
C GLY A 192 17.57 12.72 -2.73
N ASN A 193 17.00 13.73 -3.41
CA ASN A 193 17.08 15.15 -3.00
C ASN A 193 15.74 15.91 -3.07
N ILE A 194 14.66 15.19 -3.29
CA ILE A 194 13.27 15.67 -3.29
C ILE A 194 12.45 14.61 -2.56
N VAL A 195 11.55 15.05 -1.69
CA VAL A 195 10.56 14.22 -0.99
C VAL A 195 9.17 14.74 -1.34
N ILE A 196 8.22 13.83 -1.49
CA ILE A 196 6.77 14.13 -1.48
C ILE A 196 6.15 13.57 -0.22
N GLY A 197 5.01 14.13 0.20
CA GLY A 197 4.14 13.52 1.20
C GLY A 197 2.69 13.96 1.01
N GLY A 198 1.77 13.02 1.21
CA GLY A 198 0.32 13.27 1.19
C GLY A 198 -0.19 13.62 2.58
N SER A 199 -1.34 14.27 2.63
CA SER A 199 -1.88 14.90 3.81
C SER A 199 -3.40 14.72 3.90
N ALA A 200 -3.92 14.78 5.13
CA ALA A 200 -5.36 14.79 5.40
C ALA A 200 -6.05 16.04 4.80
N ASP A 201 -5.34 17.16 4.59
CA ASP A 201 -5.83 18.40 3.95
C ASP A 201 -6.20 18.27 2.46
N SER A 202 -6.32 17.05 1.92
CA SER A 202 -6.58 16.75 0.52
C SER A 202 -5.48 17.19 -0.47
N THR A 203 -4.26 17.45 0.01
CA THR A 203 -3.13 17.83 -0.84
C THR A 203 -1.94 16.86 -0.75
N THR A 204 -1.03 16.98 -1.70
CA THR A 204 0.30 16.35 -1.63
C THR A 204 1.35 17.43 -1.84
N TRP A 205 2.30 17.52 -0.92
CA TRP A 205 3.37 18.51 -0.96
C TRP A 205 4.64 17.90 -1.55
N MET A 206 5.48 18.73 -2.17
CA MET A 206 6.79 18.32 -2.67
C MET A 206 7.86 19.33 -2.25
N TRP A 207 8.91 18.88 -1.56
CA TRP A 207 9.95 19.75 -1.01
C TRP A 207 11.34 19.43 -1.56
N ASN A 208 12.23 20.42 -1.58
CA ASN A 208 13.65 20.23 -1.85
C ASN A 208 14.48 20.17 -0.56
N THR A 209 15.00 18.99 -0.23
CA THR A 209 15.68 18.72 1.04
C THR A 209 17.06 19.41 1.18
N GLN A 210 17.58 20.02 0.11
CA GLN A 210 18.82 20.83 0.14
C GLN A 210 18.57 22.35 0.27
N LYS A 211 17.32 22.80 0.16
CA LYS A 211 16.98 24.23 0.04
C LYS A 211 15.89 24.71 1.00
N GLU A 212 15.35 23.81 1.82
CA GLU A 212 14.34 24.14 2.84
C GLU A 212 13.11 24.83 2.23
N LEU A 213 12.66 24.31 1.08
CA LEU A 213 11.70 24.98 0.20
C LEU A 213 10.68 23.99 -0.37
N CYS A 214 9.39 24.24 -0.13
CA CYS A 214 8.30 23.65 -0.89
C CYS A 214 8.43 24.07 -2.38
N LEU A 215 8.52 23.07 -3.25
CA LEU A 215 8.67 23.21 -4.70
C LEU A 215 7.33 23.32 -5.42
N ASN A 216 6.33 22.56 -4.96
CA ASN A 216 4.98 22.46 -5.52
C ASN A 216 4.04 21.88 -4.45
N VAL A 217 2.77 22.26 -4.54
CA VAL A 217 1.64 21.58 -3.85
C VAL A 217 0.70 21.07 -4.93
N PHE A 218 0.33 19.80 -4.84
CA PHE A 218 -0.62 19.12 -5.71
C PHE A 218 -1.99 19.17 -5.03
N SER A 219 -2.84 20.11 -5.43
CA SER A 219 -4.20 20.29 -4.91
C SER A 219 -5.22 19.83 -5.95
N GLY A 220 -6.26 19.12 -5.53
CA GLY A 220 -7.32 18.63 -6.42
C GLY A 220 -7.84 17.22 -6.13
N HIS A 221 -7.38 16.57 -5.05
CA HIS A 221 -8.27 15.68 -4.30
C HIS A 221 -9.31 16.51 -3.54
N SER A 222 -10.42 15.89 -3.17
CA SER A 222 -11.45 16.48 -2.31
C SER A 222 -11.53 15.82 -0.94
N ASP A 223 -10.57 14.95 -0.62
CA ASP A 223 -10.48 14.20 0.62
C ASP A 223 -9.02 13.82 0.91
N SER A 224 -8.75 13.31 2.12
CA SER A 224 -7.47 12.78 2.61
C SER A 224 -6.68 12.00 1.56
N VAL A 225 -5.37 12.26 1.45
CA VAL A 225 -4.49 11.58 0.48
C VAL A 225 -3.75 10.43 1.16
N THR A 226 -4.39 9.25 1.20
CA THR A 226 -3.91 8.02 1.87
C THR A 226 -2.57 7.48 1.37
N SER A 227 -2.23 7.65 0.09
CA SER A 227 -1.09 6.94 -0.50
C SER A 227 -0.51 7.62 -1.74
N GLY A 228 0.77 7.37 -2.04
CA GLY A 228 1.37 7.86 -3.27
C GLY A 228 2.86 7.51 -3.46
N CYS A 229 3.36 7.80 -4.65
CA CYS A 229 4.73 7.50 -5.06
C CYS A 229 5.20 8.32 -6.26
N PHE A 230 6.52 8.44 -6.42
CA PHE A 230 7.14 8.80 -7.69
C PHE A 230 7.13 7.62 -8.67
N SER A 231 6.96 7.92 -9.97
CA SER A 231 7.34 6.96 -11.01
C SER A 231 8.84 6.65 -10.92
N THR A 232 9.26 5.44 -11.31
CA THR A 232 10.67 5.00 -11.17
C THR A 232 11.70 5.84 -11.95
N ASP A 233 11.26 6.58 -12.96
CA ASP A 233 12.10 7.53 -13.70
C ASP A 233 12.07 8.97 -13.12
N GLY A 234 11.24 9.21 -12.09
CA GLY A 234 11.03 10.50 -11.43
C GLY A 234 10.33 11.55 -12.32
N LYS A 235 9.55 11.13 -13.31
CA LYS A 235 8.82 12.05 -14.21
C LYS A 235 7.38 12.35 -13.80
N LEU A 236 6.75 11.49 -13.02
CA LEU A 236 5.37 11.61 -12.55
C LEU A 236 5.32 11.43 -11.02
N VAL A 237 4.30 12.00 -10.40
CA VAL A 237 3.83 11.64 -9.06
C VAL A 237 2.45 11.02 -9.23
N VAL A 238 2.16 9.96 -8.49
CA VAL A 238 0.85 9.30 -8.45
C VAL A 238 0.34 9.32 -7.02
N THR A 239 -0.90 9.75 -6.80
CA THR A 239 -1.55 9.87 -5.49
C THR A 239 -2.90 9.17 -5.48
N ALA A 240 -3.27 8.59 -4.34
CA ALA A 240 -4.53 7.94 -4.02
C ALA A 240 -5.13 8.59 -2.77
N SER A 241 -6.45 8.54 -2.65
CA SER A 241 -7.21 9.30 -1.66
C SER A 241 -8.53 8.62 -1.32
N GLU A 242 -9.12 9.06 -0.22
CA GLU A 242 -10.45 8.69 0.26
C GLU A 242 -11.55 9.24 -0.68
N ASP A 243 -11.22 10.24 -1.52
CA ASP A 243 -12.07 10.76 -2.61
C ASP A 243 -12.36 9.74 -3.74
N SER A 244 -11.93 8.49 -3.55
CA SER A 244 -12.11 7.37 -4.47
C SER A 244 -11.49 7.65 -5.86
N THR A 245 -10.45 8.49 -5.91
CA THR A 245 -9.71 8.77 -7.14
C THR A 245 -8.19 8.60 -7.04
N VAL A 246 -7.58 8.11 -8.12
CA VAL A 246 -6.12 8.21 -8.31
C VAL A 246 -5.84 9.40 -9.21
N LYS A 247 -4.87 10.26 -8.84
CA LYS A 247 -4.44 11.40 -9.66
C LYS A 247 -2.95 11.30 -10.02
N VAL A 248 -2.62 11.75 -11.23
CA VAL A 248 -1.29 11.65 -11.84
C VAL A 248 -0.79 13.03 -12.21
N TRP A 249 0.29 13.46 -11.55
CA TRP A 249 0.76 14.84 -11.57
C TRP A 249 2.07 15.00 -12.33
N ASN A 250 2.24 16.15 -12.98
CA ASN A 250 3.53 16.60 -13.47
C ASN A 250 4.30 17.31 -12.32
N PRO A 251 5.36 16.71 -11.75
CA PRO A 251 6.07 17.27 -10.59
C PRO A 251 6.78 18.60 -10.88
N LYS A 252 6.83 19.07 -12.13
CA LYS A 252 7.41 20.39 -12.46
C LYS A 252 6.39 21.53 -12.52
N THR A 253 5.12 21.23 -12.75
CA THR A 253 4.07 22.25 -12.96
C THR A 253 2.91 22.15 -11.98
N ALA A 254 2.87 21.10 -11.15
CA ALA A 254 1.74 20.73 -10.29
C ALA A 254 0.42 20.44 -11.02
N GLU A 255 0.44 20.37 -12.36
CA GLU A 255 -0.74 20.05 -13.15
C GLU A 255 -1.13 18.58 -12.99
N CYS A 256 -2.39 18.32 -12.63
CA CYS A 256 -3.00 17.01 -12.79
C CYS A 256 -3.12 16.69 -14.29
N THR A 257 -2.63 15.53 -14.69
CA THR A 257 -2.57 15.08 -16.10
C THR A 257 -3.58 13.97 -16.39
N ILE A 258 -3.94 13.17 -15.38
CA ILE A 258 -4.96 12.10 -15.42
C ILE A 258 -5.61 12.00 -14.04
N THR A 259 -6.94 11.87 -14.00
CA THR A 259 -7.71 11.37 -12.84
C THR A 259 -8.35 10.03 -13.21
N TYR A 260 -8.35 9.07 -12.30
CA TYR A 260 -9.07 7.79 -12.38
C TYR A 260 -10.14 7.81 -11.29
N SER A 261 -11.41 7.53 -11.60
CA SER A 261 -12.54 7.61 -10.65
C SER A 261 -13.64 6.60 -10.99
N ALA A 262 -14.44 6.19 -10.00
CA ALA A 262 -15.64 5.39 -10.20
C ALA A 262 -16.70 6.04 -11.11
N HIS A 263 -16.90 7.36 -10.98
CA HIS A 263 -18.17 7.98 -11.37
C HIS A 263 -18.16 8.70 -12.74
N GLU A 264 -16.99 8.88 -13.37
CA GLU A 264 -16.91 9.49 -14.71
C GLU A 264 -17.40 8.54 -15.81
N LYS A 265 -18.60 8.75 -16.35
CA LYS A 265 -19.27 7.85 -17.33
C LYS A 265 -18.52 7.57 -18.66
N ASN A 266 -17.32 8.09 -18.88
CA ASN A 266 -16.43 7.74 -20.01
C ASN A 266 -15.13 7.02 -19.59
N ILE A 267 -14.79 6.98 -18.30
CA ILE A 267 -13.76 6.12 -17.72
C ILE A 267 -14.50 4.96 -17.05
N LYS A 268 -14.12 3.70 -17.32
CA LYS A 268 -14.87 2.57 -16.72
C LYS A 268 -14.61 2.55 -15.22
N SER A 269 -15.67 2.38 -14.43
CA SER A 269 -15.61 2.56 -12.98
C SER A 269 -14.47 1.78 -12.33
N PHE A 270 -13.74 2.50 -11.50
CA PHE A 270 -12.59 2.09 -10.71
C PHE A 270 -12.94 2.43 -9.26
N CYS A 271 -12.84 1.46 -8.34
CA CYS A 271 -13.05 1.55 -6.88
C CYS A 271 -14.18 2.50 -6.44
N GLU A 272 -15.35 1.94 -6.09
CA GLU A 272 -16.53 2.71 -5.67
C GLU A 272 -16.45 3.21 -4.21
N GLU A 273 -15.29 3.04 -3.54
CA GLU A 273 -15.01 3.32 -2.13
C GLU A 273 -13.54 3.84 -1.97
N PRO A 274 -13.16 4.41 -0.80
CA PRO A 274 -11.82 4.91 -0.50
C PRO A 274 -10.65 4.01 -0.91
N ILE A 275 -9.59 4.63 -1.45
CA ILE A 275 -8.38 3.93 -1.88
C ILE A 275 -7.42 3.87 -0.69
N THR A 276 -7.07 2.66 -0.27
CA THR A 276 -6.27 2.41 0.93
C THR A 276 -4.77 2.38 0.64
N VAL A 277 -4.36 1.84 -0.52
CA VAL A 277 -2.94 1.62 -0.83
C VAL A 277 -2.63 1.80 -2.32
N LEU A 278 -1.47 2.41 -2.63
CA LEU A 278 -0.96 2.55 -4.00
C LEU A 278 0.56 2.30 -4.07
N LYS A 279 1.01 1.52 -5.06
CA LYS A 279 2.45 1.36 -5.38
C LYS A 279 2.75 1.57 -6.87
N CYS A 280 3.85 2.27 -7.15
CA CYS A 280 4.42 2.42 -8.49
C CYS A 280 5.26 1.20 -8.88
N SER A 281 5.21 0.76 -10.15
CA SER A 281 5.98 -0.40 -10.61
C SER A 281 7.48 -0.12 -10.68
N GLN A 282 8.26 -0.99 -10.04
CA GLN A 282 9.72 -0.88 -9.99
C GLN A 282 10.43 -1.22 -11.31
N SER A 283 9.72 -1.82 -12.28
CA SER A 283 10.26 -2.17 -13.61
C SER A 283 9.83 -1.22 -14.72
N ASN A 284 8.67 -0.58 -14.56
CA ASN A 284 8.01 0.20 -15.60
C ASN A 284 7.45 1.50 -15.00
N PRO A 285 8.02 2.68 -15.30
CA PRO A 285 7.56 3.95 -14.75
C PRO A 285 6.14 4.31 -15.18
N SER A 286 5.60 3.61 -16.18
CA SER A 286 4.27 3.83 -16.73
C SER A 286 3.19 2.90 -16.16
N ILE A 287 3.42 2.21 -15.04
CA ILE A 287 2.44 1.30 -14.39
C ILE A 287 2.37 1.54 -12.87
N PHE A 288 1.17 1.50 -12.32
CA PHE A 288 0.90 1.44 -10.86
C PHE A 288 -0.18 0.41 -10.52
N LEU A 289 -0.26 0.06 -9.24
CA LEU A 289 -1.23 -0.88 -8.66
C LEU A 289 -1.81 -0.25 -7.40
N CYS A 290 -3.12 -0.35 -7.20
CA CYS A 290 -3.79 0.10 -5.97
C CYS A 290 -4.83 -0.91 -5.44
N GLY A 291 -5.09 -0.81 -4.14
CA GLY A 291 -6.13 -1.50 -3.39
C GLY A 291 -7.13 -0.51 -2.79
N SER A 292 -8.31 -1.00 -2.40
CA SER A 292 -9.46 -0.18 -1.98
C SER A 292 -10.25 -0.85 -0.85
N LEU A 293 -10.99 -0.04 -0.08
CA LEU A 293 -11.79 -0.43 1.07
C LEU A 293 -12.89 -1.45 0.71
N ASP A 294 -13.42 -1.41 -0.52
CA ASP A 294 -14.40 -2.38 -1.06
C ASP A 294 -13.81 -3.78 -1.39
N GLY A 295 -12.51 -3.97 -1.24
CA GLY A 295 -11.81 -5.19 -1.67
C GLY A 295 -11.38 -5.21 -3.15
N SER A 296 -11.54 -4.09 -3.89
CA SER A 296 -11.09 -3.96 -5.28
C SER A 296 -9.57 -3.80 -5.39
N VAL A 297 -9.01 -4.33 -6.47
CA VAL A 297 -7.58 -4.26 -6.81
C VAL A 297 -7.43 -3.86 -8.28
N ALA A 298 -6.76 -2.75 -8.54
CA ALA A 298 -6.65 -2.17 -9.88
C ALA A 298 -5.20 -2.01 -10.34
N LEU A 299 -4.84 -2.69 -11.43
CA LEU A 299 -3.61 -2.44 -12.19
C LEU A 299 -3.89 -1.37 -13.25
N CYS A 300 -3.07 -0.33 -13.30
CA CYS A 300 -3.28 0.83 -14.17
C CYS A 300 -2.00 1.18 -14.95
N GLN A 301 -2.18 1.73 -16.16
CA GLN A 301 -1.10 2.19 -17.04
C GLN A 301 -1.23 3.71 -17.29
N LEU A 302 -0.09 4.41 -17.31
CA LEU A 302 0.05 5.88 -17.25
C LEU A 302 0.33 6.55 -18.61
N GLU A 303 0.19 5.84 -19.72
CA GLU A 303 0.60 6.34 -21.05
C GLU A 303 -0.56 6.77 -21.96
N GLN A 304 -0.30 7.82 -22.75
CA GLN A 304 -1.15 8.29 -23.86
C GLN A 304 -2.60 8.69 -23.51
N GLN A 305 -2.82 9.20 -22.28
CA GLN A 305 -4.14 9.67 -21.80
C GLN A 305 -5.25 8.62 -21.91
N ARG A 306 -4.92 7.32 -21.84
CA ARG A 306 -5.90 6.23 -22.01
C ARG A 306 -5.56 4.98 -21.21
N VAL A 307 -6.44 4.63 -20.28
CA VAL A 307 -6.35 3.40 -19.46
C VAL A 307 -6.45 2.15 -20.36
N LEU A 308 -5.53 1.20 -20.21
CA LEU A 308 -5.32 0.14 -21.22
C LEU A 308 -5.82 -1.26 -20.85
N SER A 309 -5.80 -1.68 -19.59
CA SER A 309 -6.33 -2.98 -19.15
C SER A 309 -6.71 -2.94 -17.67
N TYR A 310 -7.72 -3.73 -17.29
CA TYR A 310 -8.23 -3.83 -15.92
C TYR A 310 -8.09 -5.28 -15.45
N LEU A 311 -7.67 -5.48 -14.20
CA LEU A 311 -7.90 -6.74 -13.50
C LEU A 311 -9.36 -6.76 -13.08
N LYS A 312 -10.11 -7.79 -13.48
CA LYS A 312 -11.55 -7.85 -13.19
C LYS A 312 -11.91 -9.20 -12.61
N ASN A 313 -11.88 -9.27 -11.29
CA ASN A 313 -12.58 -10.31 -10.54
C ASN A 313 -13.37 -9.64 -9.41
N LYS A 314 -14.70 -9.71 -9.45
CA LYS A 314 -15.55 -9.09 -8.42
C LYS A 314 -15.51 -9.96 -7.15
N HIS A 315 -15.26 -9.34 -6.00
CA HIS A 315 -15.10 -9.99 -4.69
C HIS A 315 -13.91 -10.99 -4.64
N ALA A 316 -12.70 -10.55 -5.03
CA ALA A 316 -11.48 -11.31 -4.79
C ALA A 316 -11.06 -11.22 -3.31
N HIS A 317 -11.11 -10.01 -2.75
CA HIS A 317 -11.26 -9.79 -1.31
C HIS A 317 -12.74 -9.54 -0.98
N THR A 318 -13.13 -9.72 0.29
CA THR A 318 -14.47 -9.40 0.82
C THR A 318 -14.44 -8.38 1.96
N ASN A 319 -13.35 -7.63 2.06
CA ASN A 319 -13.07 -6.57 3.01
C ASN A 319 -11.90 -5.73 2.42
N SER A 320 -11.51 -4.66 3.09
CA SER A 320 -10.40 -3.76 2.73
C SER A 320 -9.12 -4.48 2.27
N VAL A 321 -8.45 -3.89 1.27
CA VAL A 321 -7.12 -4.30 0.78
C VAL A 321 -6.05 -3.44 1.43
N GLU A 322 -5.22 -4.02 2.30
CA GLU A 322 -4.21 -3.25 3.05
C GLU A 322 -2.91 -3.05 2.25
N ASP A 323 -2.50 -4.06 1.48
CA ASP A 323 -1.23 -4.00 0.76
C ASP A 323 -1.25 -4.73 -0.59
N VAL A 324 -0.48 -4.21 -1.54
CA VAL A 324 -0.44 -4.67 -2.94
C VAL A 324 0.98 -4.64 -3.49
N LEU A 325 1.36 -5.67 -4.26
CA LEU A 325 2.71 -5.87 -4.77
C LEU A 325 2.76 -6.30 -6.24
N PHE A 326 3.81 -5.84 -6.93
CA PHE A 326 4.32 -6.47 -8.14
C PHE A 326 5.22 -7.66 -7.75
N HIS A 327 5.09 -8.80 -8.43
CA HIS A 327 6.11 -9.85 -8.32
C HIS A 327 7.42 -9.34 -8.95
N PRO A 328 8.59 -9.48 -8.28
CA PRO A 328 9.86 -8.90 -8.74
C PRO A 328 10.25 -9.35 -10.16
N ASP A 329 10.36 -10.65 -10.41
CA ASP A 329 10.75 -11.16 -11.73
C ASP A 329 9.60 -11.16 -12.76
N GLN A 330 8.39 -11.50 -12.33
CA GLN A 330 7.27 -11.85 -13.21
C GLN A 330 6.27 -10.68 -13.28
N GLN A 331 6.50 -9.75 -14.20
CA GLN A 331 5.66 -8.55 -14.41
C GLN A 331 4.19 -8.83 -14.79
N HIS A 332 3.81 -10.09 -14.95
CA HIS A 332 2.43 -10.54 -15.16
C HIS A 332 1.78 -11.14 -13.89
N LEU A 333 2.50 -11.20 -12.77
CA LEU A 333 1.98 -11.66 -11.49
C LEU A 333 2.01 -10.51 -10.48
N LEU A 334 0.88 -10.33 -9.79
CA LEU A 334 0.74 -9.37 -8.69
C LEU A 334 0.21 -10.11 -7.46
N VAL A 335 0.30 -9.47 -6.30
CA VAL A 335 -0.30 -9.96 -5.07
C VAL A 335 -1.06 -8.82 -4.39
N SER A 336 -2.19 -9.13 -3.76
CA SER A 336 -2.88 -8.26 -2.81
C SER A 336 -3.16 -9.00 -1.50
N ALA A 337 -3.21 -8.28 -0.40
CA ALA A 337 -3.57 -8.77 0.92
C ALA A 337 -4.62 -7.85 1.55
N GLY A 338 -5.46 -8.39 2.45
CA GLY A 338 -6.56 -7.62 3.02
C GLY A 338 -7.05 -8.08 4.38
N MET A 339 -7.94 -7.28 4.96
CA MET A 339 -8.57 -7.50 6.27
C MET A 339 -9.63 -8.63 6.27
N ASP A 340 -9.85 -9.27 5.12
CA ASP A 340 -10.55 -10.55 5.04
C ASP A 340 -9.63 -11.76 5.30
N GLY A 341 -8.34 -11.51 5.57
CA GLY A 341 -7.33 -12.53 5.83
C GLY A 341 -6.98 -13.38 4.62
N GLN A 342 -7.32 -12.92 3.41
CA GLN A 342 -6.92 -13.56 2.16
C GLN A 342 -5.69 -12.88 1.57
N ILE A 343 -4.88 -13.65 0.84
CA ILE A 343 -3.78 -13.12 0.02
C ILE A 343 -3.99 -13.65 -1.40
N VAL A 344 -4.31 -12.77 -2.34
CA VAL A 344 -4.71 -13.13 -3.70
C VAL A 344 -3.53 -12.94 -4.64
N LEU A 345 -3.17 -14.01 -5.37
CA LEU A 345 -2.18 -13.98 -6.44
C LEU A 345 -2.93 -13.77 -7.76
N TRP A 346 -2.58 -12.73 -8.48
CA TRP A 346 -3.22 -12.33 -9.73
C TRP A 346 -2.37 -12.70 -10.94
N ASP A 347 -3.00 -12.99 -12.06
CA ASP A 347 -2.35 -13.05 -13.37
C ASP A 347 -2.92 -11.94 -14.28
N THR A 348 -2.05 -11.05 -14.77
CA THR A 348 -2.45 -9.87 -15.54
C THR A 348 -2.70 -10.17 -17.01
N GLN A 349 -2.32 -11.36 -17.51
CA GLN A 349 -2.65 -11.80 -18.87
C GLN A 349 -4.07 -12.37 -18.95
N SER A 350 -4.54 -13.02 -17.87
CA SER A 350 -5.94 -13.48 -17.76
C SER A 350 -6.87 -12.47 -17.08
N SER A 351 -6.32 -11.50 -16.36
CA SER A 351 -7.05 -10.57 -15.47
C SER A 351 -7.83 -11.27 -14.32
N THR A 352 -7.39 -12.46 -13.90
CA THR A 352 -8.06 -13.29 -12.87
C THR A 352 -7.16 -13.57 -11.67
N ALA A 353 -7.78 -13.90 -10.53
CA ALA A 353 -7.08 -14.56 -9.43
C ALA A 353 -6.59 -15.95 -9.88
N ARG A 354 -5.29 -16.19 -9.77
CA ARG A 354 -4.61 -17.46 -10.07
C ARG A 354 -4.60 -18.39 -8.86
N GLN A 355 -4.49 -17.83 -7.66
CA GLN A 355 -4.52 -18.56 -6.39
C GLN A 355 -4.94 -17.62 -5.26
N VAL A 356 -5.54 -18.18 -4.21
CA VAL A 356 -5.84 -17.47 -2.96
C VAL A 356 -5.19 -18.24 -1.81
N LEU A 357 -4.39 -17.56 -1.01
CA LEU A 357 -3.89 -18.05 0.27
C LEU A 357 -4.82 -17.54 1.38
N LYS A 358 -4.92 -18.27 2.49
CA LYS A 358 -5.84 -17.96 3.59
C LYS A 358 -5.08 -17.97 4.91
N ASN A 359 -5.05 -16.83 5.58
CA ASN A 359 -4.39 -16.64 6.85
C ASN A 359 -5.31 -17.13 7.98
N TYR A 360 -5.19 -18.40 8.33
CA TYR A 360 -5.91 -18.99 9.46
C TYR A 360 -5.18 -18.71 10.78
N PRO A 361 -5.89 -18.54 11.91
CA PRO A 361 -5.26 -18.49 13.22
C PRO A 361 -4.70 -19.87 13.59
N LEU A 362 -3.79 -19.90 14.57
CA LEU A 362 -3.36 -21.14 15.20
C LEU A 362 -4.49 -21.73 16.05
N GLN A 363 -4.57 -23.06 16.11
CA GLN A 363 -5.32 -23.72 17.18
C GLN A 363 -4.63 -23.45 18.53
N GLU A 364 -5.40 -23.04 19.53
CA GLU A 364 -4.91 -23.03 20.91
C GLU A 364 -4.45 -24.44 21.30
N GLN A 365 -3.18 -24.58 21.67
CA GLN A 365 -2.71 -25.81 22.31
C GLN A 365 -3.28 -25.87 23.73
N SER A 366 -4.47 -26.47 23.87
CA SER A 366 -5.00 -26.91 25.16
C SER A 366 -3.89 -27.59 25.97
N GLU A 367 -3.65 -27.13 27.20
CA GLU A 367 -2.49 -27.55 28.01
C GLU A 367 -2.43 -29.08 28.14
N LEU A 368 -1.54 -29.70 27.36
CA LEU A 368 -1.28 -31.13 27.44
C LEU A 368 -0.57 -31.40 28.78
N SER A 369 -1.34 -31.96 29.71
CA SER A 369 -0.92 -32.18 31.09
C SER A 369 0.42 -32.90 31.18
N SER A 370 1.34 -32.31 31.95
CA SER A 370 2.76 -32.63 31.89
C SER A 370 3.13 -33.95 32.58
N THR A 371 2.92 -35.06 31.89
CA THR A 371 3.45 -36.38 32.24
C THR A 371 4.21 -37.01 31.06
N ASP A 372 5.47 -36.64 30.87
CA ASP A 372 6.58 -37.55 31.22
C ASP A 372 8.00 -36.97 30.95
N ALA A 373 9.01 -37.69 31.46
CA ALA A 373 10.41 -37.65 31.03
C ALA A 373 11.23 -36.34 31.23
N ASN A 374 11.36 -35.88 32.48
CA ASN A 374 12.44 -34.95 32.86
C ASN A 374 13.83 -35.67 32.86
N THR A 375 14.65 -35.41 31.84
CA THR A 375 16.11 -35.66 31.87
C THR A 375 16.86 -34.48 31.25
N GLY A 376 17.64 -33.76 32.05
CA GLY A 376 18.19 -32.45 31.68
C GLY A 376 19.41 -32.44 30.74
N GLY A 377 19.56 -31.31 30.05
CA GLY A 377 20.73 -30.91 29.25
C GLY A 377 20.73 -29.38 29.11
N SER A 378 21.91 -28.77 29.03
CA SER A 378 22.06 -27.31 29.00
C SER A 378 21.90 -26.73 27.59
N SER A 379 21.35 -25.50 27.51
CA SER A 379 21.45 -24.58 26.36
C SER A 379 21.09 -25.16 24.99
N SER A 380 19.80 -25.09 24.65
CA SER A 380 19.30 -25.26 23.29
C SER A 380 18.37 -24.10 22.93
N SER A 381 18.59 -23.46 21.78
CA SER A 381 17.54 -22.66 21.15
C SER A 381 16.38 -23.59 20.79
N THR A 382 15.15 -23.25 21.20
CA THR A 382 13.96 -24.02 20.82
C THR A 382 13.51 -23.59 19.44
N THR A 383 14.32 -23.89 18.43
CA THR A 383 13.95 -23.70 17.02
C THR A 383 12.85 -24.69 16.68
N MET A 384 11.59 -24.23 16.62
CA MET A 384 10.47 -25.02 16.09
C MET A 384 10.67 -25.23 14.59
N VAL A 385 11.34 -26.32 14.23
CA VAL A 385 11.47 -26.76 12.84
C VAL A 385 10.10 -27.21 12.34
N SER A 386 9.67 -26.63 11.22
CA SER A 386 8.34 -26.81 10.63
C SER A 386 8.03 -28.27 10.26
N THR A 387 7.20 -28.92 11.08
CA THR A 387 6.28 -29.99 10.66
C THR A 387 4.97 -29.79 11.42
N ASP A 388 3.91 -29.47 10.68
CA ASP A 388 2.53 -29.32 11.13
C ASP A 388 2.24 -28.17 12.12
N LEU A 389 2.24 -26.94 11.58
CA LEU A 389 1.49 -25.83 12.17
C LEU A 389 -0.02 -26.17 12.12
N ASN A 390 -0.63 -26.45 13.28
CA ASN A 390 -2.05 -26.73 13.39
C ASN A 390 -2.86 -25.43 13.31
N PHE A 391 -3.26 -25.05 12.10
CA PHE A 391 -4.18 -23.96 11.83
C PHE A 391 -5.63 -24.34 12.18
N ASP A 392 -6.38 -23.43 12.79
CA ASP A 392 -7.82 -23.63 12.96
C ASP A 392 -8.57 -23.26 11.68
N THR A 393 -8.75 -24.25 10.81
CA THR A 393 -9.52 -24.09 9.57
C THR A 393 -11.04 -23.95 9.79
N SER A 394 -11.52 -23.96 11.04
CA SER A 394 -12.92 -23.70 11.40
C SER A 394 -13.17 -22.29 11.95
N ALA A 395 -12.11 -21.58 12.34
CA ALA A 395 -12.16 -20.18 12.74
C ALA A 395 -12.27 -19.22 11.54
N ALA A 396 -12.60 -17.96 11.82
CA ALA A 396 -12.49 -16.87 10.86
C ALA A 396 -11.00 -16.64 10.46
N LEU A 397 -10.78 -16.07 9.29
CA LEU A 397 -9.44 -15.68 8.85
C LEU A 397 -8.96 -14.44 9.64
N VAL A 398 -7.63 -14.32 9.77
CA VAL A 398 -6.97 -13.22 10.46
C VAL A 398 -6.49 -12.21 9.40
N GLY A 399 -6.95 -10.96 9.51
CA GLY A 399 -6.60 -9.88 8.59
C GLY A 399 -5.08 -9.74 8.37
N VAL A 400 -4.69 -9.52 7.12
CA VAL A 400 -3.28 -9.40 6.71
C VAL A 400 -3.00 -7.95 6.35
N THR A 401 -2.12 -7.31 7.10
CA THR A 401 -1.83 -5.86 7.00
C THR A 401 -0.78 -5.56 5.93
N HIS A 402 0.28 -6.37 5.86
CA HIS A 402 1.45 -6.10 5.02
C HIS A 402 1.95 -7.36 4.31
N ILE A 403 2.52 -7.21 3.12
CA ILE A 403 3.17 -8.29 2.37
C ILE A 403 4.53 -7.88 1.80
N GLN A 404 5.45 -8.85 1.63
CA GLN A 404 6.74 -8.59 0.98
C GLN A 404 7.35 -9.84 0.34
N PHE A 405 7.72 -9.79 -0.94
CA PHE A 405 8.45 -10.90 -1.59
C PHE A 405 9.89 -11.02 -1.08
N ASP A 406 10.40 -12.26 -0.95
CA ASP A 406 11.83 -12.48 -0.67
C ASP A 406 12.69 -12.12 -1.88
N ALA A 407 13.51 -11.08 -1.72
CA ALA A 407 14.38 -10.55 -2.78
C ALA A 407 15.41 -11.56 -3.35
N SER A 408 15.67 -12.66 -2.65
CA SER A 408 16.56 -13.76 -3.09
C SER A 408 15.82 -15.02 -3.52
N ARG A 409 14.55 -15.16 -3.14
CA ARG A 409 13.69 -16.33 -3.40
C ARG A 409 12.30 -15.83 -3.80
N PRO A 410 12.09 -15.31 -5.02
CA PRO A 410 10.87 -14.61 -5.41
C PRO A 410 9.60 -15.49 -5.47
N TYR A 411 9.72 -16.78 -5.14
CA TYR A 411 8.61 -17.69 -4.88
C TYR A 411 8.25 -17.82 -3.38
N ILE A 412 8.93 -17.08 -2.51
CA ILE A 412 8.59 -16.90 -1.09
C ILE A 412 7.98 -15.51 -0.93
N LEU A 413 6.76 -15.48 -0.40
CA LEU A 413 6.10 -14.26 0.04
C LEU A 413 6.07 -14.24 1.57
N TYR A 414 6.32 -13.09 2.18
CA TYR A 414 6.08 -12.84 3.60
C TYR A 414 4.79 -12.05 3.79
N SER A 415 4.11 -12.24 4.92
CA SER A 415 2.91 -11.47 5.28
C SER A 415 2.82 -11.24 6.79
N GLY A 416 2.47 -10.03 7.23
CA GLY A 416 2.17 -9.68 8.62
C GLY A 416 0.67 -9.67 8.90
N ASP A 417 0.24 -9.97 10.12
CA ASP A 417 -1.17 -10.06 10.49
C ASP A 417 -1.57 -9.18 11.71
N ILE A 418 -2.88 -9.02 11.90
CA ILE A 418 -3.49 -8.32 13.05
C ILE A 418 -3.35 -9.08 14.39
N GLN A 419 -2.49 -10.09 14.44
CA GLN A 419 -2.18 -10.89 15.64
C GLN A 419 -0.67 -10.98 15.90
N GLY A 420 0.15 -10.09 15.34
CA GLY A 420 1.59 -10.07 15.65
C GLY A 420 2.39 -11.25 15.12
N ASN A 421 1.83 -12.02 14.16
CA ASN A 421 2.52 -13.09 13.47
C ASN A 421 3.01 -12.60 12.11
N ILE A 422 4.17 -13.10 11.67
CA ILE A 422 4.59 -13.03 10.27
C ILE A 422 4.64 -14.46 9.71
N PHE A 423 4.02 -14.65 8.56
CA PHE A 423 4.07 -15.92 7.81
C PHE A 423 5.01 -15.82 6.63
N SER A 424 5.53 -16.96 6.20
CA SER A 424 6.22 -17.11 4.91
C SER A 424 5.57 -18.21 4.09
N TRP A 425 5.27 -17.92 2.82
CA TRP A 425 4.45 -18.74 1.93
C TRP A 425 5.24 -19.13 0.69
N ASP A 426 5.21 -20.42 0.30
CA ASP A 426 5.66 -20.82 -1.04
C ASP A 426 4.49 -20.62 -2.03
N VAL A 427 4.55 -19.52 -2.78
CA VAL A 427 3.49 -19.08 -3.71
C VAL A 427 3.33 -19.98 -4.95
N ARG A 428 4.11 -21.06 -5.06
CA ARG A 428 3.97 -22.07 -6.13
C ARG A 428 3.08 -23.24 -5.71
N VAL A 429 2.93 -23.46 -4.41
CA VAL A 429 2.12 -24.53 -3.82
C VAL A 429 1.02 -24.02 -2.89
N GLY A 430 1.05 -22.73 -2.53
CA GLY A 430 0.08 -22.08 -1.65
C GLY A 430 0.12 -22.60 -0.22
N LYS A 431 1.31 -22.78 0.34
CA LYS A 431 1.50 -23.29 1.71
C LYS A 431 2.41 -22.40 2.53
N VAL A 432 2.09 -22.25 3.81
CA VAL A 432 3.01 -21.72 4.81
C VAL A 432 4.22 -22.65 4.91
N VAL A 433 5.41 -22.04 4.91
CA VAL A 433 6.73 -22.70 5.07
C VAL A 433 7.17 -22.60 6.53
N LYS A 434 7.12 -21.39 7.08
CA LYS A 434 7.52 -21.03 8.44
C LYS A 434 6.72 -19.82 8.92
N MET A 435 6.42 -19.79 10.21
CA MET A 435 5.82 -18.67 10.94
C MET A 435 6.88 -18.09 11.88
N TYR A 436 6.83 -16.77 12.06
CA TYR A 436 7.65 -16.00 12.99
C TYR A 436 6.66 -15.32 13.95
N GLN A 437 6.86 -15.52 15.25
CA GLN A 437 5.93 -15.10 16.28
C GLN A 437 6.72 -14.44 17.41
N GLY A 438 6.17 -13.35 17.94
CA GLY A 438 6.74 -12.67 19.08
C GLY A 438 6.05 -11.36 19.44
N HIS A 439 5.45 -10.66 18.48
CA HIS A 439 4.62 -9.48 18.77
C HIS A 439 3.31 -9.87 19.47
N ALA A 440 2.83 -8.99 20.33
CA ALA A 440 1.64 -9.18 21.15
C ALA A 440 0.36 -8.53 20.56
N ASP A 441 0.51 -7.63 19.60
CA ASP A 441 -0.57 -6.95 18.87
C ASP A 441 -0.22 -6.84 17.36
N VAL A 442 -1.02 -6.10 16.58
CA VAL A 442 -0.94 -5.93 15.11
C VAL A 442 0.49 -5.72 14.57
N ILE A 443 0.84 -6.34 13.43
CA ILE A 443 2.04 -5.99 12.65
C ILE A 443 1.77 -4.71 11.84
N SER A 444 2.35 -3.60 12.27
CA SER A 444 2.12 -2.27 11.67
C SER A 444 2.99 -2.01 10.44
N ASP A 445 4.22 -2.57 10.38
CA ASP A 445 5.10 -2.56 9.19
C ASP A 445 6.16 -3.67 9.33
N PHE A 446 6.71 -4.18 8.22
CA PHE A 446 7.90 -5.01 8.23
C PHE A 446 8.71 -4.95 6.94
N THR A 447 10.02 -5.15 7.06
CA THR A 447 10.96 -5.25 5.94
C THR A 447 11.99 -6.36 6.13
N GLN A 448 12.83 -6.63 5.14
CA GLN A 448 13.75 -7.77 5.18
C GLN A 448 15.10 -7.54 4.50
N SER A 449 16.08 -8.32 4.93
CA SER A 449 17.35 -8.55 4.24
C SER A 449 17.40 -9.98 3.68
N HIS A 450 18.58 -10.46 3.26
CA HIS A 450 18.72 -11.86 2.82
C HIS A 450 18.42 -12.86 3.96
N ASP A 451 18.97 -12.63 5.15
CA ASP A 451 18.91 -13.55 6.30
C ASP A 451 17.94 -13.14 7.42
N TYR A 452 17.51 -11.87 7.46
CA TYR A 452 16.70 -11.33 8.56
C TYR A 452 15.39 -10.68 8.09
N ILE A 453 14.38 -10.71 8.95
CA ILE A 453 13.16 -9.91 8.89
C ILE A 453 13.22 -8.91 10.05
N PHE A 454 12.77 -7.68 9.81
CA PHE A 454 12.65 -6.61 10.80
C PHE A 454 11.20 -6.16 10.81
N SER A 455 10.51 -6.24 11.94
CA SER A 455 9.08 -5.93 12.06
C SER A 455 8.79 -5.00 13.22
N VAL A 456 7.72 -4.23 13.11
CA VAL A 456 7.21 -3.32 14.13
C VAL A 456 5.71 -3.51 14.35
N SER A 457 5.23 -3.02 15.47
CA SER A 457 3.89 -3.29 15.97
C SER A 457 3.42 -2.19 16.94
N GLU A 458 2.11 -2.08 17.08
CA GLU A 458 1.45 -1.36 18.18
C GLU A 458 1.85 -1.88 19.56
N ASP A 459 2.43 -3.09 19.67
CA ASP A 459 3.00 -3.62 20.91
C ASP A 459 4.30 -2.94 21.38
N LYS A 460 4.67 -1.82 20.74
CA LYS A 460 5.73 -0.88 21.15
C LYS A 460 7.16 -1.44 21.00
N ARG A 461 7.32 -2.53 20.24
CA ARG A 461 8.60 -3.21 19.99
C ARG A 461 8.93 -3.27 18.50
N ALA A 462 10.21 -3.22 18.18
CA ALA A 462 10.73 -3.70 16.91
C ALA A 462 11.42 -5.05 17.13
N LEU A 463 10.99 -6.11 16.42
CA LEU A 463 11.55 -7.45 16.52
C LEU A 463 12.35 -7.81 15.26
N ILE A 464 13.39 -8.63 15.46
CA ILE A 464 14.28 -9.08 14.39
C ILE A 464 14.29 -10.60 14.38
N PHE A 465 13.87 -11.21 13.29
CA PHE A 465 13.81 -12.66 13.13
C PHE A 465 14.85 -13.16 12.12
N ASN A 466 15.66 -14.13 12.50
CA ASN A 466 16.46 -14.89 11.53
C ASN A 466 15.56 -15.82 10.70
N LYS A 467 15.73 -15.80 9.38
CA LYS A 467 14.93 -16.59 8.43
C LYS A 467 15.20 -18.09 8.50
N GLN A 468 16.38 -18.52 8.94
CA GLN A 468 16.82 -19.93 9.00
C GLN A 468 16.07 -20.68 10.12
#